data_AF-A0A5R9QK80-F1
#
_entry.id   AF-A0A5R9QK80-F1
#
_cell.length_a   1.000
_cell.length_b   1.000
_cell.length_c   1.000
_cell.angle_alpha   90.00
_cell.angle_beta   90.00
_cell.angle_gamma   90.00
#
_symmetry.space_group_name_H-M   'P 1'
#
loop_
_entity.id
_entity.type
_entity.pdbx_description
1 polymer ?
#
loop_
_entity_poly.entity_id
_entity_poly.type
_entity_poly.pdbx_seq_one_letter_code
_entity_poly.pdbx_strand_id
1 'polypeptide(L)'
;MEFRKLEGGKYFPPILPNGEFFSLVPQSGRVMRIFSVTADGLFAEGIHLLWSEIEGTSFVGTTCRINSRKYASAGFSFNVDACMIQNESGLKSDFVQGYPVGYCLLNRITFEAQRMRFN
;
A
#
# COMPACT_ATOMS: atom_id res chain seq x y z
N MET A 1 6.29 1.37 -15.63
CA MET A 1 7.25 1.34 -14.50
C MET A 1 7.94 -0.01 -14.54
N GLU A 2 9.27 -0.04 -14.46
CA GLU A 2 10.07 -1.28 -14.47
C GLU A 2 10.61 -1.55 -13.08
N PHE A 3 10.47 -2.78 -12.59
CA PHE A 3 10.99 -3.21 -11.29
C PHE A 3 12.22 -4.08 -11.45
N ARG A 4 13.30 -3.67 -10.80
CA ARG A 4 14.56 -4.41 -10.78
C ARG A 4 14.80 -4.97 -9.39
N LYS A 5 15.09 -6.26 -9.31
CA LYS A 5 15.48 -6.91 -8.07
C LYS A 5 16.88 -6.47 -7.69
N LEU A 6 17.04 -6.04 -6.44
CA LEU A 6 18.31 -5.67 -5.83
C LEU A 6 18.79 -6.80 -4.89
N GLU A 7 20.00 -6.65 -4.36
CA GLU A 7 20.51 -7.54 -3.32
C GLU A 7 19.61 -7.56 -2.07
N GLY A 8 19.59 -8.70 -1.37
CA GLY A 8 18.79 -8.88 -0.16
C GLY A 8 17.28 -8.91 -0.39
N GLY A 9 16.82 -9.20 -1.61
CA GLY A 9 15.39 -9.33 -1.93
C GLY A 9 14.63 -8.01 -2.08
N LYS A 10 15.34 -6.87 -2.08
CA LYS A 10 14.78 -5.54 -2.29
C LYS A 10 14.45 -5.31 -3.77
N TYR A 11 13.70 -4.25 -4.05
CA TYR A 11 13.38 -3.80 -5.41
C TYR A 11 13.66 -2.32 -5.59
N PHE A 12 13.97 -1.93 -6.83
CA PHE A 12 13.90 -0.55 -7.29
C PHE A 12 12.92 -0.42 -8.47
N PRO A 13 11.93 0.50 -8.42
CA PRO A 13 11.61 1.35 -7.27
C PRO A 13 11.14 0.51 -6.06
N PRO A 14 11.26 1.03 -4.83
CA PRO A 14 10.95 0.26 -3.63
C PRO A 14 9.47 -0.05 -3.55
N ILE A 15 9.17 -1.31 -3.27
CA ILE A 15 7.82 -1.77 -2.95
C ILE A 15 7.66 -1.84 -1.44
N LEU A 16 6.45 -1.58 -0.97
CA LEU A 16 6.12 -1.71 0.45
C LEU A 16 6.23 -3.17 0.91
N PRO A 17 6.91 -3.45 2.04
CA PRO A 17 6.94 -4.77 2.63
C PRO A 17 5.61 -5.11 3.32
N ASN A 18 5.49 -6.35 3.78
CA ASN A 18 4.38 -6.75 4.64
C ASN A 18 4.47 -6.04 5.99
N GLY A 19 3.32 -5.81 6.63
CA GLY A 19 3.22 -5.11 7.91
C GLY A 19 1.90 -4.35 8.06
N GLU A 20 1.77 -3.59 9.14
CA GLU A 20 0.57 -2.78 9.40
C GLU A 20 0.74 -1.38 8.82
N PHE A 21 -0.15 -1.01 7.91
CA PHE A 21 -0.13 0.29 7.24
C PHE A 21 -0.99 1.28 8.01
N PHE A 22 -0.42 2.45 8.27
CA PHE A 22 -1.08 3.55 8.94
C PHE A 22 -1.08 4.78 8.04
N SER A 23 -2.12 5.59 8.17
CA SER A 23 -2.16 6.90 7.53
C SER A 23 -2.90 7.91 8.41
N LEU A 24 -2.60 9.19 8.22
CA LEU A 24 -3.40 10.28 8.76
C LEU A 24 -4.78 10.28 8.10
N VAL A 25 -5.82 10.10 8.92
CA VAL A 25 -7.20 10.24 8.46
C VAL A 25 -7.56 11.73 8.50
N PRO A 26 -7.83 12.38 7.35
CA PRO A 26 -8.01 13.83 7.29
C PRO A 26 -9.11 14.36 8.22
N GLN A 27 -10.20 13.60 8.39
CA GLN A 27 -11.34 14.01 9.21
C GLN A 27 -11.04 14.02 10.71
N SER A 28 -10.13 13.15 11.18
CA SER A 28 -9.80 13.01 12.61
C SER A 28 -8.49 13.69 13.00
N GLY A 29 -7.62 13.99 12.02
CA GLY A 29 -6.27 14.47 12.27
C GLY A 29 -5.40 13.45 13.03
N ARG A 30 -5.82 12.18 13.08
CA ARG A 30 -5.11 11.11 13.79
C ARG A 30 -4.54 10.10 12.82
N VAL A 31 -3.35 9.62 13.16
CA VAL A 31 -2.74 8.47 12.49
C VAL A 31 -3.45 7.21 12.99
N MET A 32 -4.03 6.45 12.06
CA MET A 32 -4.74 5.22 12.38
C MET A 32 -4.26 4.09 11.48
N ARG A 33 -4.39 2.86 11.98
CA ARG A 33 -4.17 1.65 11.19
C ARG A 33 -5.27 1.57 10.14
N ILE A 34 -4.91 1.48 8.88
CA ILE A 34 -5.87 1.40 7.77
C ILE A 34 -6.08 -0.05 7.36
N PHE A 35 -4.98 -0.80 7.14
CA PHE A 35 -5.01 -2.23 6.79
C PHE A 35 -3.65 -2.89 7.07
N SER A 36 -3.66 -4.21 7.13
CA SER A 36 -2.48 -5.08 7.05
C SER A 36 -2.10 -5.30 5.59
N VAL A 37 -0.82 -5.16 5.29
CA VAL A 37 -0.21 -5.49 3.99
C VAL A 37 0.39 -6.88 4.11
N THR A 38 -0.01 -7.79 3.22
CA THR A 38 0.41 -9.19 3.24
C THR A 38 0.93 -9.63 1.88
N ALA A 39 1.38 -10.88 1.78
CA ALA A 39 1.74 -11.49 0.51
C ALA A 39 0.55 -11.61 -0.46
N ASP A 40 -0.67 -11.78 0.06
CA ASP A 40 -1.87 -12.08 -0.74
C ASP A 40 -2.69 -10.83 -1.10
N GLY A 41 -2.58 -9.77 -0.28
CA GLY A 41 -3.36 -8.55 -0.46
C GLY A 41 -3.36 -7.62 0.73
N LEU A 42 -4.40 -6.78 0.78
CA LEU A 42 -4.67 -5.78 1.80
C LEU A 42 -5.88 -6.19 2.64
N PHE A 43 -5.73 -6.15 3.96
CA PHE A 43 -6.70 -6.71 4.89
C PHE A 43 -7.03 -5.75 6.04
N ALA A 44 -8.32 -5.47 6.23
CA ALA A 44 -8.85 -4.75 7.38
C ALA A 44 -10.11 -5.44 7.89
N GLU A 45 -10.64 -4.99 9.03
CA GLU A 45 -11.89 -5.54 9.58
C GLU A 45 -13.02 -5.40 8.56
N GLY A 46 -13.53 -6.53 8.08
CA GLY A 46 -14.62 -6.59 7.10
C GLY A 46 -14.22 -6.26 5.65
N ILE A 47 -12.95 -5.94 5.37
CA ILE A 47 -12.47 -5.63 4.01
C ILE A 47 -11.25 -6.50 3.69
N HIS A 48 -11.44 -7.41 2.75
CA HIS A 48 -10.39 -8.29 2.23
C HIS A 48 -10.23 -7.99 0.75
N LEU A 49 -9.07 -7.48 0.36
CA LEU A 49 -8.78 -7.07 -1.00
C LEU A 49 -7.49 -7.74 -1.48
N LEU A 50 -7.65 -8.81 -2.26
CA LEU A 50 -6.52 -9.52 -2.85
C LEU A 50 -5.82 -8.64 -3.88
N TRP A 51 -4.54 -8.87 -4.12
CA TRP A 51 -3.81 -8.11 -5.15
C TRP A 51 -4.48 -8.21 -6.53
N SER A 52 -5.02 -9.37 -6.88
CA SER A 52 -5.74 -9.63 -8.15
C SER A 52 -7.07 -8.87 -8.26
N GLU A 53 -7.61 -8.39 -7.15
CA GLU A 53 -8.88 -7.65 -7.09
C GLU A 53 -8.65 -6.13 -7.18
N ILE A 54 -7.40 -5.65 -7.17
CA ILE A 54 -7.05 -4.22 -7.27
C ILE A 54 -6.90 -3.85 -8.75
N GLU A 55 -7.69 -2.88 -9.21
CA GLU A 55 -7.64 -2.39 -10.59
C GLU A 55 -6.69 -1.19 -10.76
N GLY A 56 -6.33 -0.55 -9.66
CA GLY A 56 -5.40 0.58 -9.64
C GLY A 56 -5.71 1.55 -8.50
N THR A 57 -5.20 2.76 -8.64
CA THR A 57 -5.36 3.83 -7.66
C THR A 57 -5.81 5.12 -8.34
N SER A 58 -6.57 5.94 -7.62
CA SER A 58 -6.98 7.28 -8.05
C SER A 58 -6.69 8.31 -6.96
N PHE A 59 -6.57 9.58 -7.35
CA PHE A 59 -6.19 10.66 -6.43
C PHE A 59 -7.19 11.81 -6.45
N VAL A 60 -7.44 12.39 -5.28
CA VAL A 60 -8.06 13.70 -5.10
C VAL A 60 -7.18 14.48 -4.13
N GLY A 61 -6.40 15.43 -4.67
CA GLY A 61 -5.31 16.06 -3.91
C GLY A 61 -4.31 15.01 -3.42
N THR A 62 -4.03 15.00 -2.12
CA THR A 62 -3.13 14.02 -1.48
C THR A 62 -3.86 12.75 -1.02
N THR A 63 -5.17 12.66 -1.22
CA THR A 63 -5.94 11.46 -0.86
C THR A 63 -5.87 10.45 -1.99
N CYS A 64 -5.26 9.30 -1.72
CA CYS A 64 -5.24 8.14 -2.60
C CYS A 64 -6.43 7.23 -2.29
N ARG A 65 -7.11 6.72 -3.33
CA ARG A 65 -8.13 5.68 -3.25
C ARG A 65 -7.67 4.43 -4.00
N ILE A 66 -7.83 3.28 -3.38
CA ILE A 66 -7.59 1.97 -4.00
C ILE A 66 -8.90 1.50 -4.67
N ASN A 67 -8.83 1.30 -5.97
CA ASN A 67 -9.98 0.93 -6.80
C ASN A 67 -10.08 -0.59 -6.95
N SER A 68 -11.29 -1.13 -6.81
CA SER A 68 -11.57 -2.55 -6.95
C SER A 68 -13.01 -2.76 -7.44
N ARG A 69 -13.24 -3.84 -8.19
CA ARG A 69 -14.60 -4.27 -8.58
C ARG A 69 -15.41 -4.85 -7.41
N LYS A 70 -14.72 -5.30 -6.35
CA LYS A 70 -15.37 -5.98 -5.22
C LYS A 70 -16.15 -5.03 -4.33
N TYR A 71 -15.68 -3.80 -4.20
CA TYR A 71 -16.28 -2.79 -3.33
C TYR A 71 -16.64 -1.54 -4.13
N ALA A 72 -17.94 -1.34 -4.36
CA ALA A 72 -18.46 -0.22 -5.14
C ALA A 72 -18.10 1.17 -4.57
N SER A 73 -17.79 1.26 -3.27
CA SER A 73 -17.40 2.50 -2.60
C SER A 73 -15.91 2.86 -2.71
N ALA A 74 -15.11 2.11 -3.49
CA ALA A 74 -13.65 2.11 -3.48
C ALA A 74 -13.08 1.69 -2.12
N GLY A 75 -12.41 0.52 -2.07
CA GLY A 75 -12.15 -0.22 -0.82
C GLY A 75 -11.45 0.58 0.28
N PHE A 76 -10.30 1.18 -0.02
CA PHE A 76 -9.50 1.93 0.96
C PHE A 76 -9.14 3.33 0.46
N SER A 77 -9.18 4.31 1.36
CA SER A 77 -8.74 5.68 1.10
C SER A 77 -7.78 6.16 2.20
N PHE A 78 -6.71 6.84 1.84
CA PHE A 78 -5.69 7.31 2.79
C PHE A 78 -4.94 8.54 2.24
N ASN A 79 -4.30 9.32 3.12
CA ASN A 79 -3.45 10.44 2.72
C ASN A 79 -2.04 9.92 2.38
N VAL A 80 -1.65 10.00 1.11
CA VAL A 80 -0.40 9.41 0.58
C VAL A 80 0.87 10.02 1.18
N ASP A 81 0.82 11.29 1.59
CA ASP A 81 1.97 12.02 2.13
C ASP A 81 2.18 11.81 3.64
N ALA A 82 1.20 11.20 4.31
CA ALA A 82 1.22 10.97 5.75
C ALA A 82 0.97 9.50 6.07
N CYS A 83 1.90 8.63 5.66
CA CYS A 83 1.81 7.18 5.82
C CYS A 83 2.98 6.61 6.62
N MET A 84 2.70 5.54 7.37
CA MET A 84 3.69 4.74 8.11
C MET A 84 3.47 3.25 7.86
N ILE A 85 4.55 2.49 7.96
CA ILE A 85 4.50 1.02 8.04
C ILE A 85 5.06 0.58 9.39
N GLN A 86 4.35 -0.32 10.07
CA GLN A 86 4.85 -1.02 11.24
C GLN A 86 5.24 -2.44 10.84
N ASN A 87 6.50 -2.80 11.07
CA ASN A 87 6.99 -4.14 10.81
C ASN A 87 6.60 -5.12 11.93
N GLU A 88 6.96 -6.39 11.77
CA GLU A 88 6.69 -7.46 12.76
C GLU A 88 7.33 -7.20 14.13
N SER A 89 8.44 -6.46 14.20
CA SER A 89 9.08 -6.08 15.47
C SER A 89 8.37 -4.90 16.17
N GLY A 90 7.30 -4.37 15.58
CA GLY A 90 6.53 -3.25 16.11
C GLY A 90 7.12 -1.87 15.84
N LEU A 91 8.21 -1.78 15.08
CA LEU A 91 8.84 -0.49 14.74
C LEU A 91 8.07 0.18 13.60
N LYS A 92 7.70 1.44 13.79
CA LYS A 92 7.07 2.30 12.77
C LYS A 92 8.12 3.09 12.00
N SER A 93 7.91 3.22 10.70
CA SER A 93 8.73 4.06 9.82
C SER A 93 7.86 4.77 8.80
N ASP A 94 8.21 6.02 8.49
CA ASP A 94 7.62 6.81 7.39
C ASP A 94 8.29 6.50 6.04
N PHE A 95 9.43 5.81 6.06
CA PHE A 95 10.26 5.54 4.90
C PHE A 95 10.60 4.06 4.73
N VAL A 96 10.69 3.63 3.47
CA VAL A 96 11.25 2.35 3.05
C VAL A 96 12.34 2.62 2.03
N GLN A 97 13.58 2.22 2.33
CA GLN A 97 14.75 2.46 1.47
C GLN A 97 14.93 3.96 1.10
N GLY A 98 14.56 4.88 1.99
CA GLY A 98 14.63 6.32 1.77
C GLY A 98 13.45 6.94 1.00
N TYR A 99 12.44 6.13 0.62
CA TYR A 99 11.25 6.59 -0.08
C TYR A 99 10.02 6.61 0.84
N PRO A 100 9.11 7.59 0.71
CA PRO A 100 7.94 7.67 1.57
C PRO A 100 7.02 6.46 1.40
N VAL A 101 6.50 5.95 2.52
CA VAL A 101 5.70 4.72 2.58
C VAL A 101 4.50 4.74 1.63
N GLY A 102 3.82 5.87 1.46
CA GLY A 102 2.68 6.00 0.56
C GLY A 102 3.04 5.65 -0.88
N TYR A 103 4.15 6.18 -1.41
CA TYR A 103 4.63 5.86 -2.75
C TYR A 103 5.13 4.41 -2.86
N CYS A 104 5.75 3.88 -1.81
CA CYS A 104 6.13 2.47 -1.76
C CYS A 104 4.91 1.53 -1.87
N LEU A 105 3.75 1.91 -1.33
CA LEU A 105 2.50 1.15 -1.49
C LEU A 105 2.01 1.19 -2.94
N LEU A 106 2.04 2.36 -3.59
CA LEU A 106 1.67 2.50 -5.00
C LEU A 106 2.57 1.64 -5.91
N ASN A 107 3.86 1.63 -5.60
CA ASN A 107 4.83 0.75 -6.25
C ASN A 107 4.48 -0.72 -6.01
N ARG A 108 4.10 -1.11 -4.78
CA ARG A 108 3.68 -2.50 -4.48
C ARG A 108 2.45 -2.91 -5.28
N ILE A 109 1.43 -2.05 -5.35
CA ILE A 109 0.23 -2.30 -6.15
C ILE A 109 0.59 -2.49 -7.63
N THR A 110 1.44 -1.61 -8.17
CA THR A 110 1.89 -1.70 -9.57
C THR A 110 2.71 -2.97 -9.82
N PHE A 111 3.60 -3.33 -8.89
CA PHE A 111 4.44 -4.52 -8.96
C PHE A 111 3.60 -5.79 -9.00
N GLU A 112 2.65 -5.94 -8.08
CA GLU A 112 1.79 -7.12 -8.01
C GLU A 112 0.91 -7.22 -9.27
N ALA A 113 0.34 -6.11 -9.74
CA ALA A 113 -0.43 -6.07 -10.98
C ALA A 113 0.40 -6.53 -12.20
N GLN A 114 1.67 -6.15 -12.28
CA GLN A 114 2.57 -6.63 -13.35
C GLN A 114 2.89 -8.11 -13.19
N ARG A 115 3.22 -8.57 -11.97
CA ARG A 115 3.53 -9.97 -11.68
C ARG A 115 2.38 -10.90 -12.11
N MET A 116 1.14 -10.49 -11.91
CA MET A 116 -0.04 -11.27 -12.30
C MET A 116 -0.38 -11.22 -13.80
N ARG A 117 0.13 -10.25 -14.57
CA ARG A 117 -0.05 -10.21 -16.03
C ARG A 117 0.90 -11.13 -16.79
N PHE A 118 2.00 -11.53 -16.14
CA PHE A 118 3.03 -12.38 -16.72
C PHE A 118 3.13 -13.76 -16.03
N ASN A 119 2.17 -14.08 -15.16
CA ASN A 119 1.93 -15.41 -14.60
C ASN A 119 0.73 -16.04 -15.32
#